data_AF-A0A0P0W5Y1-F1
#
_entry.id   AF-A0A0P0W5Y1-F1
#
_cell.length_a   1.000
_cell.length_b   1.000
_cell.length_c   1.000
_cell.angle_alpha   90.00
_cell.angle_beta   90.00
_cell.angle_gamma   90.00
#
_symmetry.space_group_name_H-M   'P 1'
#
loop_
_entity.id
_entity.type
_entity.pdbx_description
1 polymer ?
#
loop_
_entity_poly.entity_id
_entity_poly.type
_entity_poly.pdbx_seq_one_letter_code
_entity_poly.pdbx_strand_id
1 'polypeptide(L)' 'MARGGSGGGRWRRLNVRPDLASDQEGTRTLNLTVLRRLDPAVADILIIAAHVVLYSFDDNIHQWEHPTQIPVYCHES' A
#
# COMPACT_ATOMS: atom_id res chain seq x y z
N MET A 1 29.10 21.97 -46.43
CA MET A 1 28.05 20.93 -46.44
C MET A 1 27.35 20.97 -45.09
N ALA A 2 26.14 21.53 -45.00
CA ALA A 2 25.38 21.64 -43.76
C ALA A 2 24.03 20.95 -43.95
N ARG A 3 23.82 19.83 -43.27
CA ARG A 3 22.49 19.21 -43.10
C ARG A 3 22.31 18.96 -41.61
N GLY A 4 21.91 20.01 -40.91
CA GLY A 4 21.19 19.89 -39.64
C GLY A 4 19.77 19.42 -39.95
N GLY A 5 19.29 18.41 -39.22
CA GLY A 5 17.98 17.79 -39.45
C GLY A 5 17.46 17.10 -38.20
N SER A 6 16.94 17.93 -37.29
CA SER A 6 15.88 17.67 -36.30
C SER A 6 15.58 16.22 -35.89
N GLY A 7 16.14 15.79 -34.75
CA GLY A 7 15.68 14.61 -34.03
C GLY A 7 14.68 15.01 -32.94
N GLY A 8 13.38 15.00 -33.26
CA GLY A 8 12.30 15.22 -32.30
C GLY A 8 12.16 14.03 -31.35
N GLY A 9 12.52 14.23 -30.07
CA GLY A 9 12.39 13.24 -29.01
C GLY A 9 10.93 12.92 -28.68
N ARG A 10 10.50 11.70 -28.99
CA ARG A 10 9.25 11.10 -28.48
C ARG A 10 9.50 10.53 -27.09
N TRP A 11 9.24 11.31 -26.05
CA TRP A 11 9.13 10.79 -24.68
C TRP A 11 7.87 9.93 -24.58
N ARG A 12 7.99 8.63 -24.89
CA ARG A 12 6.96 7.67 -24.48
C ARG A 12 6.97 7.65 -22.96
N ARG A 13 5.88 8.07 -22.34
CA ARG A 13 5.63 7.90 -20.90
C ARG A 13 5.61 6.39 -20.64
N LEU A 14 6.75 5.80 -20.33
CA LEU A 14 6.85 4.42 -19.88
C LEU A 14 6.09 4.37 -18.56
N ASN A 15 4.90 3.77 -18.58
CA ASN A 15 4.16 3.47 -17.37
C ASN A 15 4.89 2.33 -16.65
N VAL A 16 5.93 2.70 -15.88
CA VAL A 16 6.66 1.78 -15.02
C VAL A 16 5.75 1.48 -13.83
N ARG A 17 5.07 0.33 -13.90
CA ARG A 17 4.41 -0.23 -12.72
C ARG A 17 5.45 -1.08 -11.99
N PRO A 18 5.69 -0.86 -10.68
CA PRO A 18 6.52 -1.77 -9.93
C PRO A 18 5.83 -3.14 -9.93
N ASP A 19 6.58 -4.17 -10.33
CA ASP A 19 6.13 -5.54 -10.19
C ASP A 19 6.36 -6.00 -8.75
N LEU A 20 5.40 -5.66 -7.89
CA LEU A 20 5.40 -6.00 -6.46
C LEU A 20 5.41 -7.52 -6.23
N ALA A 21 5.00 -8.32 -7.22
CA ALA A 21 5.07 -9.77 -7.11
C ALA A 21 6.51 -10.29 -7.27
N SER A 22 7.32 -9.64 -8.11
CA SER A 22 8.73 -9.98 -8.30
C SER A 22 9.65 -9.39 -7.22
N ASP A 23 9.33 -8.19 -6.72
CA ASP A 23 10.15 -7.45 -5.77
C ASP A 23 9.56 -7.54 -4.35
N GLN A 24 9.75 -8.68 -3.71
CA GLN A 24 9.26 -8.92 -2.34
C GLN A 24 9.92 -7.97 -1.32
N GLU A 25 11.19 -7.63 -1.51
CA GLU A 25 11.93 -6.73 -0.61
C GLU A 25 11.48 -5.28 -0.77
N GLY A 26 11.32 -4.81 -2.01
CA GLY A 26 10.74 -3.50 -2.28
C GLY A 26 9.31 -3.39 -1.76
N THR A 27 8.50 -4.44 -1.91
CA THR A 27 7.15 -4.50 -1.34
C THR A 27 7.18 -4.43 0.18
N ARG A 28 8.07 -5.16 0.85
CA ARG A 28 8.23 -5.12 2.32
C ARG A 28 8.66 -3.72 2.80
N THR A 29 9.63 -3.11 2.12
CA THR A 29 10.13 -1.77 2.44
C THR A 29 9.03 -0.72 2.31
N LEU A 30 8.24 -0.79 1.24
CA LEU A 30 7.10 0.11 1.02
C LEU A 30 6.03 -0.09 2.10
N ASN A 31 5.66 -1.34 2.40
CA ASN A 31 4.69 -1.67 3.43
C ASN A 31 5.13 -1.17 4.82
N LEU A 32 6.39 -1.41 5.20
CA LEU A 32 6.96 -0.93 6.46
C LEU A 32 6.97 0.59 6.53
N THR A 33 7.29 1.27 5.42
CA THR A 33 7.25 2.73 5.35
C THR A 33 5.84 3.27 5.61
N VAL A 34 4.81 2.62 5.07
CA VAL A 34 3.41 3.00 5.30
C VAL A 34 3.00 2.73 6.75
N LEU A 35 3.32 1.55 7.30
CA LEU A 35 2.98 1.20 8.69
C LEU A 35 3.65 2.14 9.70
N ARG A 36 4.93 2.48 9.49
CA ARG A 36 5.67 3.38 10.38
C ARG A 36 5.17 4.83 10.40
N ARG A 37 4.37 5.23 9.40
CA ARG A 37 3.67 6.54 9.43
C ARG A 37 2.50 6.54 10.40
N LEU A 38 1.90 5.39 10.66
CA LEU A 38 0.81 5.22 11.63
C LEU A 38 1.36 4.91 13.02
N ASP A 39 2.38 4.05 13.10
CA ASP A 39 3.04 3.65 14.35
C ASP A 39 4.55 3.49 14.14
N PRO A 40 5.39 4.44 14.63
CA PRO A 40 6.84 4.37 14.52
C PRO A 40 7.49 3.16 15.21
N ALA A 41 6.80 2.48 16.13
CA ALA A 41 7.33 1.33 16.86
C ALA A 41 7.36 0.03 16.04
N VAL A 42 6.70 0.00 14.86
CA VAL A 42 6.68 -1.18 13.98
C VAL A 42 8.09 -1.49 13.46
N ALA A 43 8.70 -2.53 14.03
CA ALA A 43 10.04 -2.97 13.67
C ALA A 43 10.05 -3.78 12.38
N ASP A 44 9.13 -4.73 12.22
CA ASP A 44 9.11 -5.66 11.09
C ASP A 44 7.71 -6.20 10.76
N ILE A 45 7.54 -6.75 9.55
CA ILE A 45 6.32 -7.44 9.11
C ILE A 45 6.56 -8.95 9.12
N LEU A 46 5.85 -9.66 9.99
CA LEU A 46 5.97 -11.11 10.10
C LEU A 46 5.18 -11.85 9.01
N ILE A 47 4.00 -11.35 8.66
CA ILE A 47 3.05 -11.99 7.73
C ILE A 47 2.33 -10.91 6.92
N ILE A 48 2.03 -11.22 5.66
CA ILE A 48 1.24 -10.39 4.75
C ILE A 48 0.07 -11.22 4.21
N ALA A 49 -1.11 -10.62 4.12
CA ALA A 49 -2.27 -11.17 3.43
C ALA A 49 -2.79 -10.14 2.42
N ALA A 50 -3.18 -10.59 1.22
CA ALA A 50 -3.69 -9.70 0.18
C ALA A 50 -5.10 -9.15 0.50
N HIS A 51 -5.92 -9.96 1.18
CA HIS A 51 -7.29 -9.60 1.54
C HIS A 51 -7.56 -10.01 2.99
N VAL A 52 -8.03 -9.04 3.79
CA VAL A 52 -8.44 -9.25 5.18
C VAL A 52 -9.76 -8.53 5.37
N VAL A 53 -10.73 -9.20 5.99
CA VAL A 53 -12.03 -8.63 6.36
C VAL A 53 -12.18 -8.77 7.88
N LEU A 54 -12.50 -7.66 8.54
CA LEU A 54 -12.78 -7.64 9.98
C LEU A 54 -14.27 -7.93 10.20
N TYR A 55 -14.58 -8.74 11.21
CA TYR A 55 -15.92 -8.87 11.77
C TYR A 55 -15.84 -8.63 13.27
N SER A 56 -16.86 -7.98 13.81
CA SER A 56 -17.07 -7.89 15.26
C SER A 56 -18.23 -8.81 15.64
N PHE A 57 -18.19 -9.38 16.84
CA PHE A 57 -19.31 -10.12 17.39
C PHE A 57 -20.04 -9.21 18.38
N ASP A 58 -21.34 -8.98 18.17
CA ASP A 58 -22.18 -8.28 19.14
C ASP A 58 -22.78 -9.30 20.11
N ASP A 59 -22.34 -9.23 21.36
CA ASP A 59 -22.77 -10.13 22.43
C ASP A 59 -24.21 -9.86 22.88
N ASN A 60 -24.79 -8.70 22.59
CA ASN A 60 -26.17 -8.37 22.98
C ASN A 60 -27.20 -9.07 22.08
N ILE A 61 -26.90 -9.20 20.78
CA ILE A 61 -27.77 -9.86 19.80
C ILE A 61 -27.26 -11.23 19.36
N HIS A 62 -26.06 -11.62 19.80
CA HIS A 62 -25.37 -12.86 19.46
C HIS A 62 -25.17 -13.06 17.95
N GLN A 63 -24.71 -12.03 17.24
CA GLN A 63 -24.48 -12.07 15.79
C GLN A 63 -23.14 -11.48 15.39
N TRP A 64 -22.65 -11.90 14.22
CA TRP A 64 -21.48 -11.32 13.58
C TRP A 64 -21.87 -10.11 12.75
N GLU A 65 -21.23 -8.98 13.01
CA GLU A 65 -21.41 -7.73 12.29
C GLU A 65 -20.21 -7.43 11.40
N HIS A 66 -20.48 -6.98 10.18
CA HIS A 66 -19.46 -6.42 9.30
C HIS A 66 -19.37 -4.91 9.58
N PRO A 67 -18.22 -4.40 10.06
CA PRO A 67 -18.07 -2.98 10.34
C PRO A 67 -18.25 -2.19 9.05
N THR A 68 -19.25 -1.30 9.01
CA THR A 68 -19.52 -0.42 7.86
C THR A 68 -18.45 0.66 7.68
N GLN A 69 -17.63 0.86 8.71
CA GLN A 69 -16.56 1.85 8.73
C GLN A 69 -15.34 1.24 9.42
N ILE A 70 -14.18 1.25 8.75
CA ILE A 70 -12.91 0.90 9.38
C ILE A 70 -12.66 1.97 10.46
N PRO A 71 -12.56 1.62 11.74
CA PRO A 71 -12.25 2.60 12.77
C PRO A 71 -10.86 3.18 12.47
N VAL A 72 -10.82 4.45 12.07
CA VAL A 72 -9.56 5.21 12.04
C VAL A 72 -9.25 5.54 13.48
N TYR A 73 -8.35 4.78 14.10
CA TYR A 73 -7.81 5.14 15.41
C TYR A 73 -6.96 6.40 15.23
N CYS A 74 -7.56 7.57 15.43
CA CYS A 74 -6.80 8.79 15.71
C CYS A 74 -6.33 8.70 17.15
N HIS A 75 -5.02 8.57 17.38
CA HIS A 75 -4.44 8.83 18.69
C HIS A 75 -4.55 10.33 18.94
N GLU A 76 -5.54 10.77 19.70
CA GLU A 76 -5.54 12.12 20.26
C GLU A 76 -4.57 12.13 21.45
N SER A 77 -3.50 12.90 21.26
CA SER A 77 -2.68 13.62 22.26
C SER A 77 -2.09 12.82 23.43
#